data_AF-A0A9W7E5S9-F1
#
_entry.id   AF-A0A9W7E5S9-F1
#
_cell.length_a   1.000
_cell.length_b   1.000
_cell.length_c   1.000
_cell.angle_alpha   90.00
_cell.angle_beta   90.00
_cell.angle_gamma   90.00
#
_symmetry.space_group_name_H-M   'P 1'
#
loop_
_entity.id
_entity.type
_entity.pdbx_description
1 polymer ?
#
loop_
_entity_poly.entity_id
_entity_poly.type
_entity_poly.pdbx_seq_one_letter_code
_entity_poly.pdbx_strand_id
1 'polypeptide(L)'
;MTSASFTIWYMNILVEKNTIFYVSLGGVVGIIVGLESIVGRLPPSFAKMYFVTIWLSFALNLYWLNLYKQRLTFSTISKFNNKKRWILIAAGFVGGILSSIAGSGIDIMGFAVLTILFRVSEKTATPTSVCIMAINTCVGSLWRGAVQNEVSQQSVDFFLVCVPVVVFGAPIGSMLGSHLDRRVLAGFVYATDTIQFVGAVVILRVWEDARLWGSSLVLFVLAVMLFRKLAGLGMGWEEENPAPTSLNTPKRKEEKRGLRVEKAWEEEGGGGGRAMIIMYNLCILIAKIIIVDFEPNR
;
A
#
# COMPACT_ATOMS: atom_id res chain seq x y z
N MET A 1 1.90 6.07 10.93
CA MET A 1 2.70 4.88 10.55
C MET A 1 3.53 4.33 11.71
N THR A 2 4.27 5.16 12.45
CA THR A 2 5.05 4.73 13.64
C THR A 2 4.20 4.03 14.71
N SER A 3 3.02 4.57 15.03
CA SER A 3 2.07 3.96 15.96
C SER A 3 1.62 2.55 15.52
N ALA A 4 1.19 2.38 14.26
CA ALA A 4 0.85 1.05 13.73
C ALA A 4 2.04 0.09 13.71
N SER A 5 3.23 0.56 13.34
CA SER A 5 4.46 -0.24 13.37
C SER A 5 4.73 -0.75 14.80
N PHE A 6 4.54 0.07 15.82
CA PHE A 6 4.68 -0.37 17.22
C PHE A 6 3.72 -1.52 17.56
N THR A 7 2.45 -1.41 17.18
CA THR A 7 1.45 -2.48 17.40
C THR A 7 1.79 -3.77 16.65
N ILE A 8 2.26 -3.65 15.41
CA ILE A 8 2.69 -4.80 14.59
C ILE A 8 3.79 -5.59 15.29
N TRP A 9 4.78 -4.89 15.85
CA TRP A 9 5.86 -5.51 16.61
C TRP A 9 5.39 -6.06 17.96
N TYR A 10 4.54 -5.32 18.68
CA TYR A 10 4.00 -5.75 19.97
C TYR A 10 3.16 -7.03 19.86
N MET A 11 2.33 -7.14 18.83
CA MET A 11 1.49 -8.31 18.56
C MET A 11 2.21 -9.44 17.82
N ASN A 12 3.50 -9.29 17.50
CA ASN A 12 4.28 -10.25 16.71
C ASN A 12 3.57 -10.68 15.42
N ILE A 13 2.97 -9.73 14.69
CA ILE A 13 2.37 -10.00 13.39
C ILE A 13 3.48 -10.44 12.42
N LEU A 14 3.18 -11.44 11.58
CA LEU A 14 4.14 -11.95 10.60
C LEU A 14 4.60 -10.83 9.65
N VAL A 15 5.91 -10.57 9.62
CA VAL A 15 6.56 -9.56 8.77
C VAL A 15 7.81 -10.14 8.11
N GLU A 16 8.12 -9.68 6.90
CA GLU A 16 9.33 -10.11 6.18
C GLU A 16 10.51 -9.17 6.49
N LYS A 17 11.32 -9.57 7.47
CA LYS A 17 12.40 -8.73 8.02
C LYS A 17 13.47 -8.36 7.00
N ASN A 18 13.77 -9.23 6.02
CA ASN A 18 14.80 -8.93 5.03
C ASN A 18 14.36 -7.79 4.11
N THR A 19 13.11 -7.80 3.67
CA THR A 19 12.49 -6.75 2.87
C THR A 19 12.51 -5.45 3.65
N ILE A 20 12.14 -5.45 4.93
CA ILE A 20 12.21 -4.25 5.77
C ILE A 20 13.63 -3.66 5.71
N PHE A 21 14.66 -4.48 5.91
CA PHE A 21 16.03 -4.01 5.89
C PHE A 21 16.47 -3.48 4.52
N TYR A 22 16.30 -4.27 3.45
CA TYR A 22 16.81 -3.91 2.11
C TYR A 22 16.03 -2.80 1.43
N VAL A 23 14.70 -2.79 1.56
CA VAL A 23 13.86 -1.73 0.99
C VAL A 23 14.09 -0.43 1.74
N SER A 24 14.20 -0.47 3.07
CA SER A 24 14.49 0.75 3.85
C SER A 24 15.88 1.31 3.52
N LEU A 25 16.89 0.45 3.33
CA LEU A 25 18.24 0.89 2.95
C LEU A 25 18.21 1.69 1.63
N GLY A 26 17.52 1.17 0.61
CA GLY A 26 17.32 1.91 -0.65
C GLY A 26 16.46 3.16 -0.46
N GLY A 27 15.41 3.06 0.36
CA GLY A 27 14.46 4.11 0.68
C GLY A 27 15.09 5.35 1.30
N VAL A 28 16.00 5.16 2.26
CA VAL A 28 16.74 6.25 2.92
C VAL A 28 17.52 7.07 1.91
N VAL A 29 18.24 6.42 1.00
CA VAL A 29 18.99 7.12 -0.05
C VAL A 29 18.01 7.79 -1.02
N GLY A 30 16.95 7.08 -1.41
CA GLY A 30 15.95 7.58 -2.36
C GLY A 30 15.21 8.82 -1.87
N ILE A 31 14.81 8.86 -0.60
CA ILE A 31 14.09 10.00 -0.04
C ILE A 31 14.98 11.23 0.08
N ILE A 32 16.26 11.07 0.47
CA ILE A 32 17.22 12.18 0.54
C ILE A 32 17.44 12.78 -0.85
N VAL A 33 17.77 11.93 -1.84
CA VAL A 33 17.97 12.36 -3.23
C VAL A 33 16.70 13.01 -3.79
N GLY A 34 15.54 12.43 -3.49
CA GLY A 34 14.26 12.96 -3.97
C GLY A 34 13.87 14.30 -3.33
N LEU A 35 14.18 14.50 -2.05
CA LEU A 35 13.92 15.76 -1.34
C LEU A 35 14.79 16.90 -1.89
N GLU A 36 16.06 16.65 -2.19
CA GLU A 36 16.97 17.68 -2.72
C GLU A 36 16.75 17.96 -4.20
N SER A 37 16.48 16.93 -5.00
CA SER A 37 16.44 17.07 -6.46
C SER A 37 15.06 17.34 -7.03
N ILE A 38 13.98 16.82 -6.44
CA ILE A 38 12.70 16.70 -7.17
C ILE A 38 11.61 17.60 -6.59
N VAL A 39 11.58 17.82 -5.28
CA VAL A 39 10.51 18.57 -4.61
C VAL A 39 10.35 20.00 -5.17
N GLY A 40 11.45 20.66 -5.55
CA GLY A 40 11.40 22.01 -6.13
C GLY A 40 10.95 22.10 -7.59
N ARG A 41 10.75 20.97 -8.29
CA ARG A 41 10.52 20.95 -9.76
C ARG A 41 9.10 20.59 -10.17
N LEU A 42 8.26 20.10 -9.25
CA LEU A 42 6.91 19.62 -9.55
C LEU A 42 5.86 20.46 -8.82
N PRO A 43 4.86 21.04 -9.53
CA PRO A 43 3.76 21.72 -8.87
C PRO A 43 2.95 20.75 -7.99
N PRO A 44 2.43 21.19 -6.84
CA PRO A 44 1.73 20.31 -5.88
C PRO A 44 0.53 19.57 -6.47
N SER A 45 -0.20 20.17 -7.41
CA SER A 45 -1.36 19.54 -8.07
C SER A 45 -0.96 18.32 -8.90
N PHE A 46 0.16 18.41 -9.62
CA PHE A 46 0.68 17.29 -10.42
C PHE A 46 1.20 16.17 -9.52
N ALA A 47 1.92 16.50 -8.45
CA ALA A 47 2.42 15.53 -7.48
C ALA A 47 1.29 14.68 -6.86
N LYS A 48 0.21 15.34 -6.41
CA LYS A 48 -0.97 14.66 -5.85
C LYS A 48 -1.69 13.79 -6.89
N MET A 49 -1.88 14.29 -8.11
CA MET A 49 -2.56 13.53 -9.15
C MET A 49 -1.77 12.31 -9.61
N TYR A 50 -0.45 12.45 -9.78
CA TYR A 50 0.41 11.34 -10.16
C TYR A 50 0.44 10.24 -9.11
N PHE A 51 0.45 10.63 -7.84
CA PHE A 51 0.39 9.70 -6.72
C PHE A 51 -0.86 8.83 -6.74
N VAL A 52 -2.05 9.45 -6.78
CA VAL A 52 -3.32 8.69 -6.77
C VAL A 52 -3.49 7.83 -8.01
N THR A 53 -2.94 8.27 -9.14
CA THR A 53 -2.98 7.53 -10.41
C THR A 53 -2.13 6.26 -10.35
N ILE A 54 -0.94 6.34 -9.73
CA ILE A 54 -0.07 5.18 -9.52
C ILE A 54 -0.72 4.18 -8.55
N TRP A 55 -1.32 4.66 -7.45
CA TRP A 55 -2.09 3.82 -6.52
C TRP A 55 -3.23 3.08 -7.22
N LEU A 56 -4.05 3.80 -8.00
CA LEU A 56 -5.16 3.20 -8.73
C LEU A 56 -4.65 2.13 -9.72
N SER A 57 -3.56 2.41 -10.42
CA SER A 57 -2.94 1.45 -11.37
C SER A 57 -2.46 0.19 -10.65
N PHE A 58 -1.88 0.35 -9.46
CA PHE A 58 -1.48 -0.76 -8.60
C PHE A 58 -2.69 -1.58 -8.14
N ALA A 59 -3.73 -0.93 -7.61
CA ALA A 59 -4.96 -1.54 -7.14
C ALA A 59 -5.63 -2.40 -8.23
N LEU A 60 -5.73 -1.87 -9.46
CA LEU A 60 -6.28 -2.59 -10.60
C LEU A 60 -5.48 -3.84 -10.97
N ASN A 61 -4.14 -3.77 -10.88
CA ASN A 61 -3.29 -4.93 -11.14
C ASN A 61 -3.43 -5.99 -10.04
N LEU A 62 -3.50 -5.57 -8.78
CA LEU A 62 -3.74 -6.48 -7.66
C LEU A 62 -5.13 -7.12 -7.76
N TYR A 63 -6.16 -6.35 -8.16
CA TYR A 63 -7.51 -6.86 -8.44
C TYR A 63 -7.48 -7.93 -9.52
N TRP A 64 -6.83 -7.65 -10.65
CA TRP A 64 -6.68 -8.61 -11.74
C TRP A 64 -5.95 -9.88 -11.30
N LEU A 65 -4.91 -9.74 -10.48
CA LEU A 65 -4.14 -10.87 -9.96
C LEU A 65 -4.97 -11.73 -8.99
N ASN A 66 -5.84 -11.09 -8.19
CA ASN A 66 -6.70 -11.77 -7.23
C ASN A 66 -7.94 -12.44 -7.86
N LEU A 67 -8.27 -12.15 -9.12
CA LEU A 67 -9.29 -12.91 -9.87
C LEU A 67 -8.85 -14.34 -10.19
N TYR A 68 -7.55 -14.61 -10.29
CA TYR A 68 -7.02 -15.95 -10.52
C TYR A 68 -7.02 -16.78 -9.22
N LYS A 69 -8.10 -17.53 -9.00
CA LYS A 69 -8.41 -18.30 -7.76
C LYS A 69 -7.39 -19.39 -7.35
N GLN A 70 -6.41 -19.76 -8.19
CA GLN A 70 -5.44 -20.84 -7.92
C GLN A 70 -4.05 -20.35 -7.49
N ARG A 71 -3.96 -19.19 -6.85
CA ARG A 71 -2.66 -18.64 -6.43
C ARG A 71 -2.19 -19.23 -5.10
N LEU A 72 -1.05 -19.92 -5.13
CA LEU A 72 -0.25 -20.20 -3.94
C LEU A 72 0.41 -18.89 -3.50
N THR A 73 -0.07 -18.29 -2.40
CA THR A 73 0.59 -17.12 -1.80
C THR A 73 1.50 -17.59 -0.69
N PHE A 74 2.73 -17.11 -0.66
CA PHE A 74 3.72 -17.49 0.35
C PHE A 74 3.68 -16.53 1.54
N SER A 75 3.96 -17.04 2.74
CA SER A 75 4.10 -16.22 3.95
C SER A 75 5.48 -15.55 4.05
N THR A 76 6.44 -15.94 3.23
CA THR A 76 7.83 -15.47 3.24
C THR A 76 8.41 -15.60 1.85
N ILE A 77 9.38 -14.75 1.49
CA ILE A 77 10.10 -14.86 0.21
C ILE A 77 10.78 -16.24 0.14
N SER A 78 10.30 -17.11 -0.76
CA SER A 78 10.90 -18.41 -1.01
C SER A 78 12.28 -18.21 -1.67
N LYS A 79 13.34 -18.81 -1.09
CA LYS A 79 14.75 -18.73 -1.50
C LYS A 79 15.25 -17.29 -1.76
N PHE A 80 15.87 -16.70 -0.74
CA PHE A 80 16.50 -15.39 -0.83
C PHE A 80 17.77 -15.48 -1.69
N ASN A 81 17.81 -14.75 -2.81
CA ASN A 81 18.94 -14.74 -3.76
C ASN A 81 19.45 -13.30 -3.90
N ASN A 82 20.73 -13.13 -4.25
CA ASN A 82 21.38 -11.83 -4.48
C ASN A 82 20.62 -10.98 -5.51
N LYS A 83 20.03 -11.61 -6.55
CA LYS A 83 19.16 -10.91 -7.51
C LYS A 83 17.93 -10.28 -6.83
N LYS A 84 17.27 -11.00 -5.92
CA LYS A 84 16.09 -10.50 -5.18
C LYS A 84 16.47 -9.36 -4.23
N ARG A 85 17.65 -9.46 -3.60
CA ARG A 85 18.21 -8.40 -2.76
C ARG A 85 18.41 -7.09 -3.52
N TRP A 86 19.01 -7.15 -4.71
CA TRP A 86 19.21 -5.95 -5.55
C TRP A 86 17.89 -5.33 -6.00
N ILE A 87 16.89 -6.15 -6.35
CA ILE A 87 15.57 -5.64 -6.71
C ILE A 87 14.89 -4.94 -5.52
N LEU A 88 14.99 -5.48 -4.31
CA LEU A 88 14.44 -4.85 -3.11
C LEU A 88 15.09 -3.48 -2.83
N ILE A 89 16.41 -3.38 -2.97
CA ILE A 89 17.13 -2.11 -2.80
C ILE A 89 16.72 -1.11 -3.89
N ALA A 90 16.66 -1.54 -5.15
CA ALA A 90 16.27 -0.68 -6.27
C ALA A 90 14.81 -0.20 -6.13
N ALA A 91 13.90 -1.08 -5.73
CA ALA A 91 12.51 -0.75 -5.45
C ALA A 91 12.39 0.22 -4.26
N GLY A 92 13.20 0.04 -3.22
CA GLY A 92 13.32 0.96 -2.11
C GLY A 92 13.79 2.34 -2.56
N PHE A 93 14.82 2.41 -3.41
CA PHE A 93 15.35 3.67 -3.93
C PHE A 93 14.32 4.44 -4.76
N VAL A 94 13.69 3.78 -5.74
CA VAL A 94 12.63 4.39 -6.56
C VAL A 94 11.43 4.77 -5.70
N GLY A 95 11.03 3.90 -4.76
CA GLY A 95 9.97 4.17 -3.81
C GLY A 95 10.26 5.35 -2.89
N GLY A 96 11.50 5.49 -2.42
CA GLY A 96 11.95 6.62 -1.61
C GLY A 96 11.88 7.95 -2.36
N ILE A 97 12.27 7.95 -3.64
CA ILE A 97 12.08 9.11 -4.53
C ILE A 97 10.60 9.46 -4.66
N LEU A 98 9.72 8.47 -4.89
CA LEU A 98 8.29 8.73 -4.97
C LEU A 98 7.71 9.22 -3.62
N SER A 99 8.25 8.76 -2.50
CA SER A 99 7.90 9.26 -1.16
C SER A 99 8.28 10.71 -0.95
N SER A 100 9.37 11.21 -1.55
CA SER A 100 9.73 12.63 -1.41
C SER A 100 8.71 13.55 -2.10
N ILE A 101 8.08 13.07 -3.18
CA ILE A 101 7.08 13.81 -3.96
C ILE A 101 5.71 13.76 -3.27
N ALA A 102 5.28 12.55 -2.90
CA ALA A 102 3.88 12.30 -2.54
C ALA A 102 3.65 11.86 -1.08
N GLY A 103 4.73 11.65 -0.32
CA GLY A 103 4.67 11.28 1.08
C GLY A 103 4.68 9.78 1.35
N SER A 104 4.15 8.90 0.48
CA SER A 104 4.07 7.44 0.74
C SER A 104 4.40 6.52 -0.45
N GLY A 105 5.30 6.94 -1.35
CA GLY A 105 5.67 6.15 -2.55
C GLY A 105 6.39 4.82 -2.26
N ILE A 106 7.16 4.73 -1.17
CA ILE A 106 7.88 3.51 -0.77
C ILE A 106 6.93 2.41 -0.32
N ASP A 107 5.76 2.79 0.21
CA ASP A 107 4.73 1.85 0.63
C ASP A 107 4.16 1.13 -0.58
N ILE A 108 3.77 1.87 -1.63
CA ILE A 108 3.28 1.29 -2.90
C ILE A 108 4.34 0.39 -3.51
N MET A 109 5.57 0.86 -3.66
CA MET A 109 6.62 0.09 -4.34
C MET A 109 7.01 -1.15 -3.54
N GLY A 110 7.14 -1.04 -2.21
CA GLY A 110 7.40 -2.17 -1.34
C GLY A 110 6.25 -3.18 -1.37
N PHE A 111 5.01 -2.71 -1.25
CA PHE A 111 3.82 -3.55 -1.28
C PHE A 111 3.62 -4.21 -2.64
N ALA A 112 3.82 -3.49 -3.75
CA ALA A 112 3.74 -4.03 -5.11
C ALA A 112 4.81 -5.09 -5.39
N VAL A 113 6.06 -4.86 -4.96
CA VAL A 113 7.12 -5.86 -5.13
C VAL A 113 6.85 -7.10 -4.27
N LEU A 114 6.40 -6.95 -3.04
CA LEU A 114 6.03 -8.09 -2.19
C LEU A 114 4.85 -8.88 -2.75
N THR A 115 3.75 -8.20 -3.07
CA THR A 115 2.50 -8.83 -3.47
C THR A 115 2.55 -9.28 -4.92
N ILE A 116 3.02 -8.48 -5.87
CA ILE A 116 2.97 -8.82 -7.30
C ILE A 116 4.20 -9.66 -7.70
N LEU A 117 5.41 -9.21 -7.38
CA LEU A 117 6.65 -9.87 -7.84
C LEU A 117 7.00 -11.11 -7.01
N PHE A 118 6.97 -11.02 -5.69
CA PHE A 118 7.34 -12.13 -4.80
C PHE A 118 6.17 -13.02 -4.38
N ARG A 119 4.94 -12.65 -4.77
CA ARG A 119 3.70 -13.36 -4.43
C ARG A 119 3.53 -13.65 -2.93
N VAL A 120 4.03 -12.74 -2.10
CA VAL A 120 3.81 -12.76 -0.66
C VAL A 120 2.35 -12.41 -0.39
N SER A 121 1.74 -13.10 0.56
CA SER A 121 0.34 -12.84 0.93
C SER A 121 0.15 -11.40 1.40
N GLU A 122 -0.98 -10.80 1.03
CA GLU A 122 -1.36 -9.43 1.39
C GLU A 122 -1.34 -9.25 2.92
N LYS A 123 -1.76 -10.30 3.64
CA LYS A 123 -1.76 -10.35 5.12
C LYS A 123 -0.37 -10.17 5.74
N THR A 124 0.70 -10.59 5.05
CA THR A 124 2.09 -10.38 5.49
C THR A 124 2.71 -9.14 4.86
N ALA A 125 2.32 -8.82 3.62
CA ALA A 125 2.88 -7.70 2.88
C ALA A 125 2.45 -6.35 3.43
N THR A 126 1.19 -6.18 3.84
CA THR A 126 0.67 -4.93 4.42
C THR A 126 1.40 -4.52 5.71
N PRO A 127 1.55 -5.38 6.75
CA PRO A 127 2.30 -4.98 7.93
C PRO A 127 3.81 -4.76 7.63
N THR A 128 4.36 -5.47 6.64
CA THR A 128 5.75 -5.26 6.21
C THR A 128 5.94 -3.87 5.56
N SER A 129 5.04 -3.45 4.69
CA SER A 129 5.11 -2.15 4.01
C SER A 129 4.85 -0.98 4.97
N VAL A 130 3.94 -1.14 5.94
CA VAL A 130 3.71 -0.16 7.02
C VAL A 130 4.98 0.08 7.85
N CYS A 131 5.72 -0.98 8.19
CA CYS A 131 6.99 -0.85 8.90
C CYS A 131 8.06 -0.11 8.06
N ILE A 132 8.19 -0.45 6.77
CA ILE A 132 9.10 0.24 5.84
C ILE A 132 8.76 1.72 5.75
N MET A 133 7.46 2.02 5.62
CA MET A 133 6.95 3.37 5.53
C MET A 133 7.21 4.16 6.82
N ALA A 134 7.05 3.54 8.00
CA ALA A 134 7.36 4.19 9.27
C ALA A 134 8.83 4.62 9.38
N ILE A 135 9.77 3.77 8.94
CA ILE A 135 11.20 4.09 8.89
C ILE A 135 11.43 5.25 7.91
N ASN A 136 10.88 5.15 6.70
CA ASN A 136 11.08 6.15 5.66
C ASN A 136 10.50 7.52 6.03
N THR A 137 9.33 7.59 6.65
CA THR A 137 8.76 8.86 7.14
C THR A 137 9.61 9.45 8.27
N CYS A 138 10.13 8.64 9.18
CA CYS A 138 11.00 9.14 10.24
C CYS A 138 12.24 9.82 9.64
N VAL A 139 12.91 9.16 8.69
CA VAL A 139 14.09 9.70 8.01
C VAL A 139 13.74 10.93 7.18
N GLY A 140 12.64 10.91 6.42
CA GLY A 140 12.21 12.06 5.62
C GLY A 140 11.86 13.28 6.47
N SER A 141 11.15 13.08 7.59
CA SER A 141 10.81 14.16 8.53
C SER A 141 12.04 14.71 9.23
N LEU A 142 12.99 13.85 9.64
CA LEU A 142 14.25 14.29 10.23
C LEU A 142 15.10 15.08 9.23
N TRP A 143 15.21 14.63 7.99
CA TRP A 143 15.97 15.33 6.96
C TRP A 143 15.36 16.70 6.66
N ARG A 144 14.05 16.75 6.41
CA ARG A 144 13.37 18.00 6.07
C ARG A 144 13.29 18.97 7.24
N GLY A 145 13.11 18.46 8.46
CA GLY A 145 13.05 19.25 9.68
C GLY A 145 14.41 19.77 10.13
N ALA A 146 15.42 18.90 10.23
CA ALA A 146 16.72 19.26 10.81
C ALA A 146 17.73 19.82 9.80
N VAL A 147 17.70 19.35 8.54
CA VAL A 147 18.68 19.74 7.51
C VAL A 147 18.15 20.88 6.67
N GLN A 148 16.92 20.76 6.13
CA GLN A 148 16.37 21.77 5.23
C GLN A 148 15.74 22.95 5.99
N ASN A 149 15.28 22.77 7.24
CA ASN A 149 14.54 23.79 8.02
C ASN A 149 13.32 24.38 7.28
N GLU A 150 12.81 23.67 6.26
CA GLU A 150 11.70 24.11 5.40
C GLU A 150 10.39 23.41 5.82
N VAL A 151 10.02 23.54 7.09
CA VAL A 151 8.74 23.04 7.60
C VAL A 151 7.82 24.22 7.84
N SER A 152 6.81 24.37 6.98
CA SER A 152 5.80 25.41 7.15
C SER A 152 5.00 25.19 8.45
N GLN A 153 4.68 26.28 9.16
CA GLN A 153 3.89 26.20 10.39
C GLN A 153 2.53 25.52 10.16
N GLN A 154 1.88 25.80 9.03
CA GLN A 154 0.62 25.16 8.64
C GLN A 154 0.74 23.63 8.54
N SER A 155 1.87 23.11 8.07
CA SER A 155 2.09 21.66 8.01
C SER A 155 2.23 21.04 9.40
N VAL A 156 2.81 21.77 10.35
CA VAL A 156 2.91 21.34 11.76
C VAL A 156 1.53 21.34 12.41
N ASP A 157 0.74 22.38 12.18
CA ASP A 157 -0.60 22.49 12.75
C ASP A 157 -1.52 21.36 12.24
N PHE A 158 -1.51 21.09 10.92
CA PHE A 158 -2.23 19.94 10.37
C PHE A 158 -1.72 18.60 10.93
N PHE A 159 -0.41 18.46 11.08
CA PHE A 159 0.16 17.26 11.69
C PHE A 159 -0.37 17.04 13.11
N LEU A 160 -0.35 18.09 13.95
CA LEU A 160 -0.80 18.03 15.35
C LEU A 160 -2.28 17.65 15.48
N VAL A 161 -3.15 18.18 14.61
CA VAL A 161 -4.58 17.82 14.58
C VAL A 161 -4.78 16.34 14.22
N CYS A 162 -3.93 15.78 13.35
CA CYS A 162 -3.99 14.38 12.97
C CYS A 162 -3.42 13.41 14.03
N VAL A 163 -2.51 13.85 14.91
CA VAL A 163 -1.87 13.00 15.92
C VAL A 163 -2.87 12.16 16.74
N PRO A 164 -3.89 12.71 17.41
CA PRO A 164 -4.77 11.92 18.27
C PRO A 164 -5.52 10.85 17.47
N VAL A 165 -6.02 11.19 16.29
CA VAL A 165 -6.76 10.24 15.43
C VAL A 165 -5.84 9.11 14.96
N VAL A 166 -4.62 9.42 14.53
CA VAL A 166 -3.66 8.43 14.00
C VAL A 166 -3.09 7.54 15.11
N VAL A 167 -2.85 8.09 16.30
CA VAL A 167 -2.29 7.32 17.43
C VAL A 167 -3.22 6.21 17.86
N PHE A 168 -4.54 6.41 17.86
CA PHE A 168 -5.51 5.35 18.18
C PHE A 168 -5.97 4.56 16.95
N GLY A 169 -6.26 5.24 15.83
CA GLY A 169 -6.80 4.62 14.64
C GLY A 169 -5.83 3.66 13.96
N ALA A 170 -4.53 4.00 13.91
CA ALA A 170 -3.55 3.19 13.20
C ALA A 170 -3.26 1.84 13.90
N PRO A 171 -3.10 1.77 15.25
CA PRO A 171 -3.08 0.51 15.99
C PRO A 171 -4.31 -0.34 15.75
N ILE A 172 -5.52 0.22 15.96
CA ILE A 172 -6.78 -0.50 15.79
C ILE A 172 -6.89 -1.07 14.36
N GLY A 173 -6.54 -0.27 13.35
CA GLY A 173 -6.50 -0.72 11.96
C GLY A 173 -5.54 -1.89 11.74
N SER A 174 -4.33 -1.85 12.30
CA SER A 174 -3.36 -2.94 12.20
C SER A 174 -3.81 -4.22 12.94
N MET A 175 -4.47 -4.06 14.09
CA MET A 175 -5.04 -5.17 14.86
C MET A 175 -6.17 -5.85 14.08
N LEU A 176 -7.12 -5.07 13.57
CA LEU A 176 -8.23 -5.59 12.78
C LEU A 176 -7.71 -6.26 11.50
N GLY A 177 -6.77 -5.63 10.81
CA GLY A 177 -6.14 -6.19 9.62
C GLY A 177 -5.51 -7.56 9.83
N SER A 178 -4.96 -7.84 11.03
CA SER A 178 -4.40 -9.16 11.35
C SER A 178 -5.45 -10.27 11.47
N HIS A 179 -6.70 -9.93 11.78
CA HIS A 179 -7.81 -10.88 11.92
C HIS A 179 -8.59 -11.07 10.61
N LEU A 180 -8.51 -10.12 9.68
CA LEU A 180 -9.19 -10.19 8.39
C LEU A 180 -8.50 -11.18 7.44
N ASP A 181 -9.30 -11.72 6.52
CA ASP A 181 -8.78 -12.53 5.42
C ASP A 181 -8.13 -11.64 4.34
N ARG A 182 -7.15 -12.18 3.62
CA ARG A 182 -6.38 -11.49 2.58
C ARG A 182 -7.27 -10.85 1.51
N ARG A 183 -8.40 -11.48 1.18
CA ARG A 183 -9.35 -10.96 0.19
C ARG A 183 -10.08 -9.71 0.68
N VAL A 184 -10.42 -9.68 1.97
CA VAL A 184 -11.06 -8.53 2.61
C VAL A 184 -10.07 -7.36 2.68
N LEU A 185 -8.82 -7.63 3.07
CA LEU A 185 -7.74 -6.65 3.05
C LEU A 185 -7.54 -6.05 1.65
N ALA A 186 -7.48 -6.89 0.62
CA ALA A 186 -7.38 -6.42 -0.77
C ALA A 186 -8.61 -5.60 -1.20
N GLY A 187 -9.80 -6.00 -0.77
CA GLY A 187 -11.04 -5.24 -1.00
C GLY A 187 -10.99 -3.83 -0.40
N PHE A 188 -10.45 -3.69 0.83
CA PHE A 188 -10.24 -2.39 1.44
C PHE A 188 -9.29 -1.51 0.62
N VAL A 189 -8.17 -2.08 0.13
CA VAL A 189 -7.21 -1.36 -0.72
C VAL A 189 -7.90 -0.82 -1.98
N TYR A 190 -8.68 -1.65 -2.68
CA TYR A 190 -9.37 -1.21 -3.90
C TYR A 190 -10.36 -0.08 -3.61
N ALA A 191 -11.11 -0.19 -2.51
CA ALA A 191 -12.08 0.81 -2.10
C ALA A 191 -11.40 2.14 -1.74
N THR A 192 -10.36 2.10 -0.90
CA THR A 192 -9.65 3.31 -0.48
C THR A 192 -8.97 4.00 -1.65
N ASP A 193 -8.36 3.25 -2.57
CA ASP A 193 -7.64 3.81 -3.72
C ASP A 193 -8.62 4.43 -4.73
N THR A 194 -9.78 3.81 -4.92
CA THR A 194 -10.84 4.36 -5.78
C THR A 194 -11.41 5.65 -5.19
N ILE A 195 -11.68 5.67 -3.88
CA ILE A 195 -12.18 6.87 -3.18
C ILE A 195 -11.13 7.99 -3.24
N GLN A 196 -9.86 7.66 -3.00
CA GLN A 196 -8.76 8.62 -3.06
C GLN A 196 -8.60 9.21 -4.46
N PHE A 197 -8.70 8.39 -5.51
CA PHE A 197 -8.63 8.85 -6.88
C PHE A 197 -9.79 9.78 -7.25
N VAL A 198 -11.03 9.39 -6.96
CA VAL A 198 -12.21 10.23 -7.22
C VAL A 198 -12.12 11.54 -6.43
N GLY A 199 -11.73 11.47 -5.16
CA GLY A 199 -11.51 12.65 -4.32
C GLY A 199 -10.47 13.60 -4.93
N ALA A 200 -9.33 13.09 -5.39
CA ALA A 200 -8.32 13.90 -6.05
C ALA A 200 -8.82 14.53 -7.36
N VAL A 201 -9.58 13.78 -8.18
CA VAL A 201 -10.16 14.32 -9.44
C VAL A 201 -11.10 15.49 -9.16
N VAL A 202 -11.95 15.38 -8.14
CA VAL A 202 -12.91 16.42 -7.75
C VAL A 202 -12.21 17.63 -7.13
N ILE A 203 -11.29 17.40 -6.19
CA ILE A 203 -10.58 18.48 -5.47
C ILE A 203 -9.64 19.25 -6.39
N LEU A 204 -8.91 18.56 -7.27
CA LEU A 204 -7.95 19.19 -8.17
C LEU A 204 -8.59 19.76 -9.46
N ARG A 205 -9.92 19.62 -9.61
CA ARG A 205 -10.69 20.07 -10.79
C ARG A 205 -9.97 19.74 -12.11
N VAL A 206 -9.63 18.46 -12.27
CA VAL A 206 -8.75 17.98 -13.34
C VAL A 206 -9.28 18.32 -14.74
N TRP A 207 -10.59 18.54 -14.88
CA TRP A 207 -11.23 18.95 -16.13
C TRP A 207 -10.86 20.36 -16.62
N GLU A 208 -10.33 21.24 -15.75
CA GLU A 208 -9.95 22.61 -16.13
C GLU A 208 -8.55 22.67 -16.77
N ASP A 209 -7.66 21.72 -16.46
CA ASP A 209 -6.28 21.69 -16.97
C ASP A 209 -6.02 20.45 -17.84
N ALA A 210 -6.06 20.66 -19.17
CA ALA A 210 -5.81 19.63 -20.16
C ALA A 210 -4.41 18.97 -20.03
N ARG A 211 -3.40 19.69 -19.53
CA ARG A 211 -2.05 19.14 -19.35
C ARG A 211 -2.02 18.14 -18.21
N LEU A 212 -2.69 18.46 -17.10
CA LEU A 212 -2.76 17.61 -15.91
C LEU A 212 -3.56 16.33 -16.18
N TRP A 213 -4.69 16.45 -16.89
CA TRP A 213 -5.47 15.28 -17.31
C TRP A 213 -4.68 14.40 -18.28
N GLY A 214 -4.09 14.98 -19.33
CA GLY A 214 -3.34 14.24 -20.34
C GLY A 214 -2.12 13.52 -19.78
N SER A 215 -1.32 14.19 -18.94
CA SER A 215 -0.13 13.57 -18.35
C SER A 215 -0.48 12.47 -17.36
N SER A 216 -1.59 12.62 -16.62
CA SER A 216 -2.07 11.61 -15.67
C SER A 216 -2.62 10.37 -16.39
N LEU A 217 -3.32 10.55 -17.52
CA LEU A 217 -3.76 9.42 -18.36
C LEU A 217 -2.57 8.63 -18.93
N VAL A 218 -1.56 9.33 -19.44
CA VAL A 218 -0.32 8.68 -19.91
C VAL A 218 0.36 7.92 -18.78
N LEU A 219 0.49 8.56 -17.60
CA LEU A 219 1.08 7.92 -16.42
C LEU A 219 0.29 6.67 -16.00
N PHE A 220 -1.03 6.72 -16.02
CA PHE A 220 -1.90 5.59 -15.70
C PHE A 220 -1.62 4.39 -16.62
N VAL A 221 -1.60 4.62 -17.93
CA VAL A 221 -1.34 3.56 -18.91
C VAL A 221 0.06 2.96 -18.71
N LEU A 222 1.08 3.82 -18.53
CA LEU A 222 2.45 3.37 -18.29
C LEU A 222 2.58 2.59 -16.98
N ALA A 223 1.94 3.05 -15.91
CA ALA A 223 1.96 2.38 -14.61
C ALA A 223 1.25 1.02 -14.69
N VAL A 224 0.10 0.92 -15.35
CA VAL A 224 -0.58 -0.35 -15.59
C VAL A 224 0.31 -1.30 -16.38
N MET A 225 0.96 -0.84 -17.46
CA MET A 225 1.89 -1.67 -18.24
C MET A 225 3.10 -2.14 -17.42
N LEU A 226 3.67 -1.26 -16.59
CA LEU A 226 4.78 -1.59 -15.70
C LEU A 226 4.39 -2.70 -14.71
N PHE A 227 3.26 -2.53 -14.00
CA PHE A 227 2.79 -3.51 -13.03
C PHE A 227 2.40 -4.84 -13.68
N ARG A 228 1.86 -4.84 -14.90
CA ARG A 228 1.63 -6.08 -15.66
C ARG A 228 2.93 -6.80 -16.03
N LYS A 229 3.96 -6.07 -16.46
CA LYS A 229 5.29 -6.66 -16.72
C LYS A 229 5.90 -7.25 -15.43
N LEU A 230 5.78 -6.54 -14.31
CA LEU A 230 6.19 -7.04 -13.00
C LEU A 230 5.45 -8.32 -12.61
N ALA A 231 4.15 -8.40 -12.86
CA ALA A 231 3.35 -9.61 -12.64
C ALA A 231 3.81 -10.79 -13.52
N GLY A 232 4.17 -10.52 -14.77
CA GLY A 232 4.75 -11.52 -15.68
C GLY A 232 6.10 -12.06 -15.20
N LEU A 233 6.99 -11.17 -14.76
CA LEU A 233 8.28 -11.56 -14.16
C LEU A 233 8.09 -12.40 -12.88
N GLY A 234 7.09 -12.06 -12.07
CA GLY A 234 6.75 -12.83 -10.87
C GLY A 234 6.31 -14.27 -11.19
N MET A 235 5.61 -14.49 -12.31
CA MET A 235 5.23 -15.84 -12.75
C MET A 235 6.44 -16.67 -13.17
N GLY A 236 7.35 -16.10 -13.98
CA GLY A 236 8.55 -16.82 -14.43
C GLY A 236 9.45 -17.25 -13.27
N TRP A 237 9.49 -16.48 -12.19
CA TRP A 237 10.27 -16.80 -11.00
C TRP A 237 9.66 -17.91 -10.12
N GLU A 238 8.34 -18.07 -10.16
CA GLU A 238 7.67 -19.19 -9.51
C GLU A 238 7.93 -20.51 -10.26
N GLU A 239 7.99 -20.45 -11.59
CA GLU A 239 8.28 -21.59 -12.45
C GLU A 239 9.76 -22.06 -12.34
N GLU A 240 10.71 -21.12 -12.20
CA GLU A 240 12.14 -21.42 -12.01
C GLU A 240 12.47 -21.94 -10.60
N ASN A 241 11.64 -21.63 -9.59
CA ASN A 241 11.85 -22.03 -8.20
C ASN A 241 10.52 -22.44 -7.53
N PRO A 242 9.97 -23.62 -7.86
CA PRO A 242 8.79 -24.12 -7.16
C PRO A 242 9.09 -24.21 -5.67
N ALA A 243 8.15 -23.75 -4.85
CA ALA A 243 8.28 -23.81 -3.41
C ALA A 243 8.53 -25.25 -2.95
N PRO A 244 9.36 -25.47 -1.91
CA PRO A 244 9.60 -26.82 -1.41
C PRO A 244 8.27 -27.47 -1.02
N THR A 245 8.00 -28.64 -1.61
CA THR A 245 6.80 -29.49 -1.45
C THR A 245 6.60 -30.02 -0.01
N SER A 246 7.34 -29.51 0.99
CA SER A 246 7.41 -30.04 2.36
C SER A 246 6.36 -29.47 3.33
N LEU A 247 5.40 -28.66 2.89
CA LEU A 247 4.21 -28.30 3.69
C LEU A 247 3.02 -29.25 3.47
N ASN A 248 3.28 -30.48 3.02
CA ASN A 248 2.30 -31.56 3.02
C ASN A 248 2.22 -32.18 4.43
N THR A 249 1.05 -31.98 5.09
CA THR A 249 0.57 -32.51 6.39
C THR A 249 1.08 -31.75 7.63
N PRO A 250 0.22 -31.20 8.54
CA PRO A 250 -1.21 -31.43 8.83
C PRO A 250 -2.18 -30.32 8.37
N LYS A 251 -1.69 -29.18 7.86
CA LYS A 251 -2.54 -28.01 7.49
C LYS A 251 -3.57 -28.30 6.40
N ARG A 252 -3.35 -29.29 5.52
CA ARG A 252 -4.34 -29.71 4.50
C ARG A 252 -5.62 -30.32 5.10
N LYS A 253 -5.57 -30.86 6.33
CA LYS A 253 -6.78 -31.33 7.04
C LYS A 253 -7.53 -30.16 7.69
N GLU A 254 -6.81 -29.17 8.24
CA GLU A 254 -7.42 -27.94 8.78
C GLU A 254 -7.97 -27.04 7.68
N GLU A 255 -7.29 -26.92 6.54
CA GLU A 255 -7.72 -26.14 5.37
C GLU A 255 -8.93 -26.80 4.68
N LYS A 256 -8.98 -28.14 4.58
CA LYS A 256 -10.19 -28.85 4.13
C LYS A 256 -11.35 -28.74 5.12
N ARG A 257 -11.06 -28.60 6.42
CA ARG A 257 -12.07 -28.37 7.46
C ARG A 257 -12.56 -26.92 7.43
N GLY A 258 -11.67 -25.96 7.23
CA GLY A 258 -11.96 -24.54 7.00
C GLY A 258 -12.79 -24.31 5.74
N LEU A 259 -12.42 -24.92 4.61
CA LEU A 259 -13.21 -24.89 3.37
C LEU A 259 -14.58 -25.55 3.50
N ARG A 260 -14.73 -26.55 4.39
CA ARG A 260 -16.02 -27.19 4.67
C ARG A 260 -16.89 -26.32 5.59
N VAL A 261 -16.27 -25.57 6.52
CA VAL A 261 -16.95 -24.55 7.35
C VAL A 261 -17.29 -23.30 6.54
N GLU A 262 -16.44 -22.88 5.62
CA GLU A 262 -16.65 -21.73 4.73
C GLU A 262 -17.75 -22.02 3.70
N LYS A 263 -17.81 -23.24 3.17
CA LYS A 263 -18.96 -23.70 2.36
C LYS A 263 -20.26 -23.79 3.17
N ALA A 264 -20.19 -24.22 4.43
CA ALA A 264 -21.36 -24.21 5.32
C ALA A 264 -21.84 -22.78 5.62
N TRP A 265 -20.90 -21.82 5.78
CA TRP A 265 -21.21 -20.39 5.94
C TRP A 265 -21.76 -19.74 4.66
N GLU A 266 -21.30 -20.15 3.48
CA GLU A 266 -21.87 -19.72 2.18
C GLU A 266 -23.26 -20.31 1.93
N GLU A 267 -23.51 -21.57 2.33
CA GLU A 267 -24.82 -22.24 2.22
C GLU A 267 -25.85 -21.69 3.23
N GLU A 268 -25.42 -21.20 4.41
CA GLU A 268 -26.29 -20.58 5.42
C GLU A 268 -26.57 -19.06 5.17
N GLY A 269 -26.19 -18.50 4.02
CA GLY A 269 -26.51 -17.11 3.68
C GLY A 269 -25.75 -16.07 4.53
N GLY A 270 -24.54 -16.41 4.99
CA GLY A 270 -23.73 -15.58 5.88
C GLY A 270 -23.18 -14.30 5.24
N GLY A 271 -23.85 -13.16 5.48
CA GLY A 271 -23.21 -11.88 5.83
C GLY A 271 -22.40 -11.08 4.79
N GLY A 272 -21.96 -11.65 3.67
CA GLY A 272 -21.12 -10.95 2.69
C GLY A 272 -21.78 -9.70 2.07
N GLY A 273 -23.09 -9.77 1.81
CA GLY A 273 -23.88 -8.62 1.35
C GLY A 273 -24.06 -7.54 2.42
N ARG A 274 -24.18 -7.93 3.70
CA ARG A 274 -24.30 -6.99 4.82
C ARG A 274 -22.98 -6.27 5.10
N ALA A 275 -21.84 -6.95 4.99
CA ALA A 275 -20.53 -6.32 5.11
C ALA A 275 -20.28 -5.31 3.98
N MET A 276 -20.71 -5.61 2.75
CA MET A 276 -20.61 -4.70 1.61
C MET A 276 -21.54 -3.48 1.74
N ILE A 277 -22.73 -3.63 2.31
CA ILE A 277 -23.66 -2.52 2.61
C ILE A 277 -23.15 -1.66 3.78
N ILE A 278 -22.58 -2.27 4.83
CA ILE A 278 -21.91 -1.55 5.92
C ILE A 278 -20.69 -0.80 5.38
N MET A 279 -19.93 -1.41 4.47
CA MET A 279 -18.79 -0.79 3.77
C MET A 279 -19.23 0.41 2.91
N TYR A 280 -20.33 0.29 2.16
CA TYR A 280 -20.89 1.38 1.37
C TYR A 280 -21.35 2.55 2.27
N ASN A 281 -22.05 2.26 3.36
CA ASN A 281 -22.53 3.28 4.29
C ASN A 281 -21.40 3.93 5.11
N LEU A 282 -20.37 3.18 5.50
CA LEU A 282 -19.20 3.71 6.20
C LEU A 282 -18.33 4.56 5.27
N CYS A 283 -18.18 4.17 4.00
CA CYS A 283 -17.49 4.99 2.99
C CYS A 283 -18.26 6.27 2.67
N ILE A 284 -19.60 6.23 2.60
CA ILE A 284 -20.43 7.44 2.45
C ILE A 284 -20.31 8.34 3.68
N LEU A 285 -20.24 7.77 4.89
CA LEU A 285 -20.08 8.53 6.12
C LEU A 285 -18.71 9.22 6.18
N ILE A 286 -17.64 8.51 5.81
CA ILE A 286 -16.27 9.07 5.74
C ILE A 286 -16.19 10.13 4.63
N ALA A 287 -16.79 9.88 3.46
CA ALA A 287 -16.86 10.87 2.38
C ALA A 287 -17.65 12.12 2.80
N LYS A 288 -18.76 11.96 3.54
CA LYS A 288 -19.51 13.09 4.10
C LYS A 288 -18.72 13.86 5.15
N ILE A 289 -17.98 13.18 6.04
CA ILE A 289 -17.14 13.85 7.04
C ILE A 289 -16.02 14.65 6.35
N ILE A 290 -15.38 14.08 5.33
CA ILE A 290 -14.33 14.77 4.55
C ILE A 290 -14.90 15.94 3.73
N ILE A 291 -16.13 15.83 3.21
CA ILE A 291 -16.78 16.88 2.42
C ILE A 291 -17.33 18.01 3.31
N VAL A 292 -17.85 17.70 4.51
CA VAL A 292 -18.46 18.69 5.42
C VAL A 292 -17.41 19.55 6.13
N ASP A 293 -16.21 19.05 6.40
CA ASP A 293 -15.11 19.87 6.96
C ASP A 293 -14.44 20.80 5.94
N PHE A 294 -14.82 20.73 4.66
CA PHE A 294 -14.23 21.54 3.57
C PHE A 294 -15.23 22.46 2.86
N GLU A 295 -16.39 22.73 3.47
CA GLU A 295 -17.22 23.85 3.06
C GLU A 295 -16.50 25.14 3.51
N PRO A 296 -15.97 25.96 2.58
CA PRO A 296 -15.31 27.19 2.97
C PRO A 296 -16.39 28.10 3.55
N ASN A 297 -16.36 28.28 4.87
CA ASN A 297 -17.08 29.41 5.46
C ASN A 297 -16.63 30.67 4.73
N ARG A 298 -17.62 31.33 4.16
CA ARG A 298 -17.57 32.65 3.53
C ARG A 298 -16.82 33.67 4.37
#